data_AF-A0A352SU76-F1
#
_entry.id   AF-A0A352SU76-F1
#
_cell.length_a   1.000
_cell.length_b   1.000
_cell.length_c   1.000
_cell.angle_alpha   90.00
_cell.angle_beta   90.00
_cell.angle_gamma   90.00
#
_symmetry.space_group_name_H-M   'P 1'
#
loop_
_entity.id
_entity.type
_entity.pdbx_description
1 polymer ?
#
loop_
_entity_poly.entity_id
_entity_poly.type
_entity_poly.pdbx_seq_one_letter_code
_entity_poly.pdbx_strand_id
1 'polypeptide(L)'
;MADCIIIIRPEPDASRDVAWLKRYQVPAIAVPVMQAEKRSFDLSDMAALQAVIFTSRHAVAAIADSPAIGALRGLPAYAVGRSTAAAARQAGFAEVITGHGGGSGLVPLLVADLKPHAGALLWPSATTISFDMAASLESFGFAVQRLPV
;
A
#
# COMPACT_ATOMS: atom_id res chain seq x y z
N MET A 1 13.54 -4.43 31.71
CA MET A 1 12.76 -3.88 30.57
C MET A 1 13.50 -2.65 30.08
N ALA A 2 13.49 -2.33 28.79
CA ALA A 2 14.11 -1.10 28.31
C ALA A 2 13.36 0.12 28.89
N ASP A 3 14.09 1.12 29.35
CA ASP A 3 13.50 2.30 30.00
C ASP A 3 12.71 3.18 29.00
N CYS A 4 13.00 3.05 27.70
CA CYS A 4 12.35 3.77 26.63
C CYS A 4 12.50 3.07 25.29
N ILE A 5 11.47 3.13 24.44
CA ILE A 5 11.51 2.64 23.05
C ILE A 5 11.81 3.80 22.10
N ILE A 6 12.86 3.65 21.30
CA ILE A 6 13.18 4.60 20.22
C ILE A 6 12.51 4.13 18.93
N ILE A 7 11.72 5.00 18.31
CA ILE A 7 11.05 4.72 17.03
C ILE A 7 11.75 5.53 15.93
N ILE A 8 12.42 4.81 15.02
CA ILE A 8 13.24 5.42 13.94
C ILE A 8 12.50 5.58 12.61
N ARG A 9 11.20 5.32 12.59
CA ARG A 9 10.38 5.34 11.36
C ARG A 9 10.18 6.77 10.84
N PRO A 10 9.86 6.95 9.54
CA PRO A 10 9.43 8.25 9.02
C PRO A 10 8.19 8.80 9.72
N GLU A 11 8.02 10.12 9.71
CA GLU A 11 6.72 10.71 10.07
C GLU A 11 5.69 10.55 8.94
N PRO A 12 4.38 10.50 9.27
CA PRO A 12 3.77 10.55 10.60
C PRO A 12 3.75 9.18 11.34
N ASP A 13 4.40 8.15 10.80
CA ASP A 13 4.33 6.79 11.34
C ASP A 13 4.95 6.68 12.73
N ALA A 14 6.07 7.34 12.96
CA ALA A 14 6.71 7.38 14.27
C ALA A 14 5.81 8.00 15.33
N SER A 15 5.20 9.15 15.03
CA SER A 15 4.22 9.78 15.93
C SER A 15 3.01 8.88 16.22
N ARG A 16 2.52 8.11 15.25
CA ARG A 16 1.42 7.16 15.48
C ARG A 16 1.83 6.02 16.41
N ASP A 17 3.04 5.49 16.25
CA ASP A 17 3.55 4.41 17.10
C ASP A 17 3.78 4.90 18.54
N VAL A 18 4.34 6.10 18.72
CA VAL A 18 4.46 6.75 20.04
C VAL A 18 3.09 6.92 20.69
N ALA A 19 2.11 7.44 19.94
CA ALA A 19 0.75 7.64 20.44
C ALA A 19 0.07 6.31 20.81
N TRP A 20 0.34 5.23 20.08
CA TRP A 20 -0.17 3.91 20.39
C TRP A 20 0.47 3.34 21.67
N LEU A 21 1.80 3.40 21.81
CA LEU A 21 2.53 2.94 22.99
C LEU A 21 2.14 3.71 24.26
N LYS A 22 1.90 5.03 24.12
CA LYS A 22 1.44 5.89 25.21
C LYS A 22 0.11 5.40 25.82
N ARG A 23 -0.80 4.81 25.02
CA ARG A 23 -2.08 4.24 25.52
C ARG A 23 -1.87 3.07 26.48
N TYR A 24 -0.70 2.42 26.42
CA TYR A 24 -0.31 1.32 27.27
C TYR A 24 0.76 1.71 28.29
N GLN A 25 0.99 3.02 28.49
CA GLN A 25 1.98 3.55 29.43
C GLN A 25 3.42 3.08 29.16
N VAL A 26 3.73 2.70 27.91
CA VAL A 26 5.08 2.35 27.49
C VAL A 26 5.81 3.62 27.05
N PRO A 27 6.93 4.02 27.69
CA PRO A 27 7.69 5.19 27.27
C PRO A 27 8.29 5.00 25.89
N ALA A 28 8.04 5.96 24.99
CA ALA A 28 8.57 5.92 23.63
C ALA A 28 8.83 7.33 23.10
N ILE A 29 9.84 7.47 22.24
CA ILE A 29 10.21 8.72 21.57
C ILE A 29 10.37 8.47 20.07
N ALA A 30 9.85 9.40 19.27
CA ALA A 30 10.08 9.42 17.82
C ALA A 30 11.44 10.07 17.54
N VAL A 31 12.32 9.35 16.83
CA VAL A 31 13.60 9.84 16.29
C VAL A 31 13.67 9.43 14.83
N PRO A 32 12.90 10.06 13.93
CA PRO A 32 12.88 9.68 12.52
C PRO A 32 14.27 9.81 11.90
N VAL A 33 14.75 8.74 11.26
CA VAL A 33 16.05 8.74 10.53
C VAL A 33 15.87 8.57 9.02
N MET A 34 14.62 8.60 8.57
CA MET A 34 14.22 8.45 7.17
C MET A 34 13.04 9.37 6.88
N GLN A 35 12.92 9.81 5.62
CA GLN A 35 11.79 10.60 5.15
C GLN A 35 11.14 9.90 3.95
N ALA A 36 9.80 9.88 3.94
CA ALA A 36 9.06 9.44 2.76
C ALA A 36 8.88 10.64 1.82
N GLU A 37 9.35 10.51 0.59
CA GLU A 37 9.14 11.49 -0.47
C GLU A 37 8.16 10.94 -1.49
N LYS A 38 7.14 11.74 -1.83
CA LYS A 38 6.24 11.42 -2.92
C LYS A 38 6.93 11.76 -4.23
N ARG A 39 6.81 10.87 -5.22
CA ARG A 39 7.27 11.14 -6.57
C ARG A 39 6.10 11.56 -7.44
N SER A 40 6.35 12.47 -8.37
CA SER A 40 5.41 12.70 -9.46
C SER A 40 5.32 11.46 -10.32
N PHE A 41 4.11 11.06 -10.65
CA PHE A 41 3.83 9.93 -11.52
C PHE A 41 2.69 10.30 -12.46
N ASP A 42 2.63 9.61 -13.60
CA ASP A 42 1.57 9.76 -14.58
C ASP A 42 0.82 8.44 -14.72
N LEU A 43 -0.49 8.54 -14.86
CA LEU A 43 -1.42 7.43 -15.06
C LEU A 43 -2.06 7.46 -16.46
N SER A 44 -1.68 8.41 -17.32
CA SER A 44 -2.22 8.60 -18.67
C SER A 44 -2.00 7.40 -19.59
N ASP A 45 -0.87 6.71 -19.47
CA ASP A 45 -0.48 5.56 -20.29
C ASP A 45 -0.87 4.19 -19.68
N MET A 46 -1.79 4.16 -18.71
CA MET A 46 -2.19 2.92 -18.08
C MET A 46 -3.07 2.08 -19.01
N ALA A 47 -2.80 0.78 -19.06
CA ALA A 47 -3.67 -0.16 -19.75
C ALA A 47 -5.03 -0.22 -19.04
N ALA A 48 -6.04 -0.84 -19.66
CA ALA A 48 -7.30 -1.10 -18.96
C ALA A 48 -7.01 -1.83 -17.63
N LEU A 49 -7.29 -1.17 -16.51
CA LEU A 49 -7.00 -1.67 -15.16
C LEU A 49 -8.20 -2.45 -14.63
N GLN A 50 -7.95 -3.59 -13.99
CA GLN A 50 -8.99 -4.36 -13.32
C GLN A 50 -8.99 -4.18 -11.79
N ALA A 51 -7.84 -3.84 -11.19
CA ALA A 51 -7.71 -3.64 -9.75
C ALA A 51 -6.48 -2.82 -9.38
N VAL A 52 -6.44 -2.33 -8.13
CA VAL A 52 -5.29 -1.65 -7.54
C VAL A 52 -4.76 -2.45 -6.34
N ILE A 53 -3.44 -2.64 -6.26
CA ILE A 53 -2.78 -3.36 -5.18
C ILE A 53 -2.05 -2.36 -4.28
N PHE A 54 -2.42 -2.31 -3.00
CA PHE A 54 -1.75 -1.50 -1.99
C PHE A 54 -0.99 -2.36 -0.99
N THR A 55 0.34 -2.34 -1.10
CA THR A 55 1.23 -3.01 -0.14
C THR A 55 1.69 -2.08 1.00
N SER A 56 1.33 -0.79 0.95
CA SER A 56 1.71 0.20 1.95
C SER A 56 0.68 1.32 2.05
N ARG A 57 0.47 1.85 3.26
CA ARG A 57 -0.33 3.07 3.49
C ARG A 57 0.25 4.31 2.82
N HIS A 58 1.57 4.36 2.60
CA HIS A 58 2.22 5.48 1.91
C HIS A 58 1.83 5.52 0.43
N ALA A 59 1.75 4.34 -0.19
CA ALA A 59 1.30 4.21 -1.57
C ALA A 59 -0.16 4.64 -1.74
N VAL A 60 -1.02 4.31 -0.76
CA VAL A 60 -2.40 4.81 -0.72
C VAL A 60 -2.42 6.34 -0.65
N ALA A 61 -1.64 6.93 0.26
CA ALA A 61 -1.60 8.38 0.43
C ALA A 61 -1.10 9.10 -0.84
N ALA A 62 -0.12 8.53 -1.55
CA ALA A 62 0.38 9.10 -2.81
C ALA A 62 -0.69 9.04 -3.92
N ILE A 63 -1.43 7.93 -4.04
CA ILE A 63 -2.57 7.85 -4.97
C ILE A 63 -3.70 8.79 -4.55
N ALA A 64 -3.93 8.93 -3.23
CA ALA A 64 -5.01 9.77 -2.71
C ALA A 64 -4.90 11.24 -3.11
N ASP A 65 -3.66 11.73 -3.20
CA ASP A 65 -3.36 13.11 -3.57
C ASP A 65 -3.23 13.30 -5.09
N SER A 66 -3.35 12.24 -5.89
CA SER A 66 -3.27 12.31 -7.34
C SER A 66 -4.59 12.77 -7.96
N PRO A 67 -4.56 13.67 -8.98
CA PRO A 67 -5.76 14.04 -9.74
C PRO A 67 -6.49 12.86 -10.38
N ALA A 68 -5.77 11.78 -10.68
CA ALA A 68 -6.30 10.59 -11.34
C ALA A 68 -7.00 9.60 -10.38
N ILE A 69 -7.07 9.90 -9.08
CA ILE A 69 -7.76 9.04 -8.10
C ILE A 69 -9.21 8.72 -8.50
N GLY A 70 -9.90 9.65 -9.17
CA GLY A 70 -11.28 9.48 -9.60
C GLY A 70 -11.49 8.23 -10.47
N ALA A 71 -10.54 7.93 -11.36
CA ALA A 71 -10.60 6.75 -12.23
C ALA A 71 -10.33 5.44 -11.47
N LEU A 72 -9.63 5.51 -10.33
CA LEU A 72 -9.22 4.33 -9.56
C LEU A 72 -10.22 3.93 -8.48
N ARG A 73 -10.99 4.87 -7.93
CA ARG A 73 -11.91 4.61 -6.79
C ARG A 73 -12.99 3.56 -7.07
N GLY A 74 -13.38 3.42 -8.34
CA GLY A 74 -14.36 2.42 -8.78
C GLY A 74 -13.78 1.02 -8.94
N LEU A 75 -12.44 0.87 -8.95
CA LEU A 75 -11.78 -0.43 -9.04
C LEU A 75 -11.67 -1.07 -7.64
N PRO A 76 -11.71 -2.41 -7.56
CA PRO A 76 -11.40 -3.11 -6.31
C PRO A 76 -9.96 -2.85 -5.89
N ALA A 77 -9.78 -2.50 -4.62
CA ALA A 77 -8.48 -2.27 -4.00
C ALA A 77 -8.09 -3.43 -3.08
N TYR A 78 -6.96 -4.08 -3.37
CA TYR A 78 -6.41 -5.17 -2.58
C TYR A 78 -5.30 -4.66 -1.66
N ALA A 79 -5.48 -4.78 -0.35
CA ALA A 79 -4.55 -4.24 0.64
C ALA A 79 -3.93 -5.34 1.52
N VAL A 80 -2.61 -5.32 1.71
CA VAL A 80 -1.86 -6.36 2.48
C VAL A 80 -2.11 -6.41 3.99
N GLY A 81 -2.89 -5.46 4.54
CA GLY A 81 -3.16 -5.41 5.97
C GLY A 81 -4.18 -4.34 6.36
N ARG A 82 -4.70 -4.48 7.58
CA ARG A 82 -5.82 -3.66 8.10
C ARG A 82 -5.55 -2.16 8.05
N SER A 83 -4.32 -1.71 8.37
CA SER A 83 -3.96 -0.29 8.34
C SER A 83 -3.96 0.28 6.92
N THR A 84 -3.43 -0.46 5.95
CA THR A 84 -3.44 -0.07 4.54
C THR A 84 -4.87 -0.10 3.98
N ALA A 85 -5.67 -1.10 4.32
CA ALA A 85 -7.07 -1.17 3.93
C ALA A 85 -7.90 -0.01 4.50
N ALA A 86 -7.66 0.37 5.76
CA ALA A 86 -8.31 1.53 6.36
C ALA A 86 -7.96 2.82 5.62
N ALA A 87 -6.68 3.00 5.25
CA ALA A 87 -6.26 4.14 4.44
C ALA A 87 -6.95 4.14 3.05
N ALA A 88 -7.07 2.98 2.39
CA ALA A 88 -7.71 2.89 1.08
C ALA A 88 -9.20 3.26 1.15
N ARG A 89 -9.91 2.80 2.19
CA ARG A 89 -11.31 3.21 2.45
C ARG A 89 -11.43 4.72 2.69
N GLN A 90 -10.52 5.30 3.48
CA GLN A 90 -10.47 6.75 3.72
C GLN A 90 -10.17 7.55 2.44
N ALA A 91 -9.40 6.98 1.50
CA ALA A 91 -9.14 7.56 0.20
C ALA A 91 -10.36 7.46 -0.76
N GLY A 92 -11.41 6.73 -0.38
CA GLY A 92 -12.67 6.66 -1.12
C GLY A 92 -12.78 5.51 -2.12
N PHE A 93 -11.95 4.47 -2.00
CA PHE A 93 -12.13 3.23 -2.77
C PHE A 93 -13.43 2.54 -2.35
N ALA A 94 -14.30 2.21 -3.32
CA ALA A 94 -15.62 1.64 -3.07
C ALA A 94 -15.55 0.21 -2.52
N GLU A 95 -14.62 -0.58 -3.06
CA GLU A 95 -14.40 -1.97 -2.67
C GLU A 95 -12.95 -2.15 -2.19
N VAL A 96 -12.78 -2.61 -0.95
CA VAL A 96 -11.46 -2.82 -0.35
C VAL A 96 -11.36 -4.20 0.28
N ILE A 97 -10.59 -5.07 -0.37
CA ILE A 97 -10.28 -6.44 0.05
C ILE A 97 -8.98 -6.41 0.87
N THR A 98 -8.98 -7.07 2.02
CA THR A 98 -7.82 -7.08 2.93
C THR A 98 -7.21 -8.47 2.99
N GLY A 99 -5.98 -8.60 2.47
CA GLY A 99 -5.15 -9.77 2.66
C GLY A 99 -4.44 -9.76 4.01
N HIS A 100 -4.01 -10.94 4.44
CA HIS A 100 -3.20 -11.14 5.65
C HIS A 100 -1.80 -11.58 5.23
N GLY A 101 -0.77 -11.32 6.05
CA GLY A 101 0.57 -11.86 5.81
C GLY A 101 1.43 -11.10 4.80
N GLY A 102 1.12 -9.84 4.47
CA GLY A 102 1.96 -9.04 3.58
C GLY A 102 1.69 -9.32 2.09
N GLY A 103 2.69 -9.07 1.24
CA GLY A 103 2.56 -9.26 -0.21
C GLY A 103 2.30 -10.72 -0.59
N SER A 104 3.00 -11.67 0.02
CA SER A 104 2.86 -13.11 -0.26
C SER A 104 1.47 -13.64 0.06
N GLY A 105 0.83 -13.17 1.13
CA GLY A 105 -0.53 -13.59 1.47
C GLY A 105 -1.62 -12.88 0.67
N LEU A 106 -1.28 -11.82 -0.08
CA LEU A 106 -2.23 -11.17 -1.00
C LEU A 106 -2.28 -11.85 -2.37
N VAL A 107 -1.18 -12.48 -2.81
CA VAL A 107 -1.09 -13.16 -4.12
C VAL A 107 -2.19 -14.23 -4.30
N PRO A 108 -2.42 -15.18 -3.37
CA PRO A 108 -3.46 -16.19 -3.55
C PRO A 108 -4.87 -15.60 -3.66
N LEU A 109 -5.15 -14.49 -2.97
CA LEU A 109 -6.44 -13.80 -3.05
C LEU A 109 -6.63 -13.18 -4.44
N LEU A 110 -5.61 -12.49 -4.95
CA LEU A 110 -5.64 -11.91 -6.29
C LEU A 110 -5.85 -12.97 -7.37
N VAL A 111 -5.15 -14.10 -7.26
CA VAL A 111 -5.26 -15.21 -8.23
C VAL A 111 -6.63 -15.88 -8.17
N ALA A 112 -7.26 -15.95 -7.00
CA ALA A 112 -8.59 -16.55 -6.84
C ALA A 112 -9.72 -15.63 -7.35
N ASP A 113 -9.61 -14.33 -7.10
CA ASP A 113 -10.70 -13.37 -7.33
C ASP A 113 -10.68 -12.79 -8.76
N LEU A 114 -9.50 -12.67 -9.37
CA LEU A 114 -9.30 -11.92 -10.62
C LEU A 114 -8.96 -12.83 -11.80
N LYS A 115 -9.10 -12.28 -13.01
CA LYS A 115 -8.78 -13.00 -14.26
C LYS A 115 -7.55 -12.36 -14.93
N PRO A 116 -6.50 -13.12 -15.26
CA PRO A 116 -5.28 -12.57 -15.87
C PRO A 116 -5.50 -11.67 -17.11
N HIS A 117 -6.53 -11.96 -17.90
CA HIS A 117 -6.82 -11.25 -19.15
C HIS A 117 -7.92 -10.18 -19.04
N ALA A 118 -8.44 -9.89 -17.84
CA ALA A 118 -9.51 -8.90 -17.64
C ALA A 118 -8.99 -7.46 -17.46
N GLY A 119 -7.69 -7.25 -17.50
CA GLY A 119 -7.03 -5.95 -17.35
C GLY A 119 -5.70 -6.07 -16.61
N ALA A 120 -4.91 -4.99 -16.59
CA ALA A 120 -3.70 -4.95 -15.77
C ALA A 120 -4.02 -4.66 -14.30
N LEU A 121 -3.10 -5.04 -13.41
CA LEU A 121 -3.13 -4.70 -11.98
C LEU A 121 -2.21 -3.52 -11.76
N LEU A 122 -2.72 -2.42 -11.20
CA LEU A 122 -1.88 -1.30 -10.81
C LEU A 122 -1.26 -1.58 -9.45
N TRP A 123 0.07 -1.47 -9.34
CA TRP A 123 0.79 -1.62 -8.07
C TRP A 123 1.60 -0.36 -7.73
N PRO A 124 1.00 0.60 -7.00
CA PRO A 124 1.73 1.72 -6.43
C PRO A 124 2.69 1.22 -5.34
N SER A 125 3.97 1.56 -5.47
CA SER A 125 5.06 0.98 -4.67
C SER A 125 6.12 2.03 -4.32
N ALA A 126 6.97 1.73 -3.35
CA ALA A 126 8.21 2.47 -3.17
C ALA A 126 9.22 2.11 -4.28
N THR A 127 10.23 2.95 -4.48
CA THR A 127 11.37 2.66 -5.37
C THR A 127 12.12 1.40 -4.93
N THR A 128 12.38 1.29 -3.63
CA THR A 128 12.96 0.10 -3.01
C THR A 128 11.85 -0.78 -2.45
N ILE A 129 11.80 -2.05 -2.89
CA ILE A 129 10.78 -3.03 -2.50
C ILE A 129 11.43 -4.18 -1.73
N SER A 130 10.70 -4.70 -0.73
CA SER A 130 11.07 -5.93 -0.01
C SER A 130 10.36 -7.17 -0.56
N PHE A 131 9.32 -6.98 -1.36
CA PHE A 131 8.53 -8.01 -2.00
C PHE A 131 8.14 -7.54 -3.41
N ASP A 132 8.43 -8.34 -4.42
CA ASP A 132 8.09 -8.04 -5.81
C ASP A 132 6.72 -8.62 -6.17
N MET A 133 5.70 -7.76 -6.10
CA MET A 133 4.33 -8.14 -6.45
C MET A 133 4.17 -8.41 -7.96
N ALA A 134 4.93 -7.70 -8.81
CA ALA A 134 4.85 -7.89 -10.25
C ALA A 134 5.40 -9.26 -10.64
N ALA A 135 6.63 -9.58 -10.22
CA ALA A 135 7.25 -10.87 -10.49
C ALA A 135 6.43 -12.04 -9.89
N SER A 136 5.82 -11.84 -8.72
CA SER A 136 5.01 -12.89 -8.08
C SER A 136 3.77 -13.23 -8.89
N LEU A 137 3.07 -12.23 -9.44
CA LEU A 137 1.82 -12.41 -10.18
C LEU A 137 2.03 -12.75 -11.66
N GLU A 138 3.19 -12.40 -12.22
CA GLU A 138 3.58 -12.78 -13.58
C GLU A 138 3.57 -14.31 -13.78
N SER A 139 4.00 -15.07 -12.76
CA SER A 139 3.94 -16.54 -12.78
C SER A 139 2.53 -17.13 -12.91
N PHE A 140 1.51 -16.32 -12.63
CA PHE A 140 0.08 -16.65 -12.79
C PHE A 140 -0.55 -15.99 -14.02
N GLY A 141 0.26 -15.35 -14.88
CA GLY A 141 -0.18 -14.73 -16.14
C GLY A 141 -0.75 -13.32 -16.01
N PHE A 142 -0.72 -12.71 -14.82
CA PHE A 142 -1.22 -11.34 -14.65
C PHE A 142 -0.23 -10.31 -15.16
N ALA A 143 -0.73 -9.33 -15.90
CA ALA A 143 0.02 -8.11 -16.19
C ALA A 143 -0.04 -7.16 -14.99
N VAL A 144 1.11 -6.83 -14.39
CA VAL A 144 1.20 -5.87 -13.28
C VAL A 144 1.94 -4.62 -13.73
N GLN A 145 1.27 -3.48 -13.64
CA GLN A 145 1.85 -2.16 -13.87
C GLN A 145 2.37 -1.61 -12.54
N ARG A 146 3.67 -1.73 -12.31
CA ARG A 146 4.33 -1.15 -11.13
C ARG A 146 4.45 0.36 -11.32
N LEU A 147 4.02 1.11 -10.31
CA LEU A 147 4.11 2.56 -10.27
C LEU A 147 4.89 3.01 -9.03
N PRO A 148 6.15 3.44 -9.16
CA PRO A 148 6.87 4.04 -8.04
C PRO A 148 6.25 5.40 -7.67
N VAL A 149 5.74 5.53 -6.44
CA VAL A 149 5.04 6.72 -5.93
C VAL A 149 5.64 7.28 -4.66
#